data_AF-A5AWW2-F1
#
_entry.id   AF-A5AWW2-F1
#
_cell.length_a   1.000
_cell.length_b   1.000
_cell.length_c   1.000
_cell.angle_alpha   90.00
_cell.angle_beta   90.00
_cell.angle_gamma   90.00
#
_symmetry.space_group_name_H-M   'P 1'
#
loop_
_entity.id
_entity.type
_entity.pdbx_description
1 polymer ?
#
loop_
_entity_poly.entity_id
_entity_poly.type
_entity_poly.pdbx_seq_one_letter_code
_entity_poly.pdbx_strand_id
1 'polypeptide(L)'
;MFCTLCKRQAKILDTQVRKAFKLSQRNNSQPEVYSFNSLCTLLELAKCIANPSCAANVACLQTCNNRPDETECQIKCGDLFENNVVDEFNECAVSRKKCVPRKSDIGEFPVPDPAVLVKNFNIADFSGKWFITSGLNPTFDTFDCQLHEFHTESNKLVGNLSWRIRTPDGGFFTRSTMQRFVQDPNQPGILYNHDNEYLHYQDDWYVLSSKIENKPDDYVFVYYQGRNDAWDGYGGAVVYTRSATLPESIVPELEKAAKSVGRDFNKFIRTDNTCGPEPPLVERLEKTVEEGEKTIIREVEEIEGELGKTEKTFFETLMEGFKELRKDEEYFLKELSKEEMDLLSELKMEASEVEKLFGRALPLRKLR
;
A
#
# COMPACT_ATOMS: atom_id res chain seq x y z
N MET A 1 6.72 36.89 27.68
CA MET A 1 6.79 37.52 26.34
C MET A 1 6.68 36.39 25.31
N PHE A 2 5.45 36.03 24.95
CA PHE A 2 5.16 34.90 24.05
C PHE A 2 5.53 35.26 22.62
N CYS A 3 6.44 34.47 22.03
CA CYS A 3 7.12 34.75 20.78
C CYS A 3 6.12 34.91 19.61
N THR A 4 6.24 36.05 18.93
CA THR A 4 5.42 36.51 17.80
C THR A 4 5.43 35.52 16.62
N LEU A 5 6.38 34.57 16.57
CA LEU A 5 6.45 33.47 15.60
C LEU A 5 5.37 32.39 15.83
N CYS A 6 5.10 32.01 17.09
CA CYS A 6 4.07 31.01 17.42
C CYS A 6 2.66 31.49 17.05
N LYS A 7 2.40 32.80 17.22
CA LYS A 7 1.15 33.43 16.76
C LYS A 7 1.04 33.54 15.23
N ARG A 8 2.17 33.54 14.50
CA ARG A 8 2.18 33.52 13.03
C ARG A 8 1.97 32.11 12.47
N GLN A 9 2.60 31.08 13.04
CA GLN A 9 2.35 29.68 12.65
C GLN A 9 0.91 29.24 12.94
N ALA A 10 0.34 29.60 14.09
CA ALA A 10 -1.07 29.34 14.39
C ALA A 10 -2.04 30.05 13.42
N LYS A 11 -1.69 31.29 12.98
CA LYS A 11 -2.46 32.00 11.94
C LYS A 11 -2.32 31.37 10.55
N ILE A 12 -1.15 30.84 10.21
CA ILE A 12 -0.93 30.16 8.92
C ILE A 12 -1.69 28.83 8.89
N LEU A 13 -1.68 28.06 9.98
CA LEU A 13 -2.51 26.86 10.12
C LEU A 13 -4.01 27.18 10.02
N ASP A 14 -4.50 28.19 10.74
CA ASP A 14 -5.91 28.64 10.66
C ASP A 14 -6.28 29.13 9.25
N THR A 15 -5.34 29.74 8.52
CA THR A 15 -5.56 30.21 7.14
C THR A 15 -5.54 29.07 6.12
N GLN A 16 -4.66 28.07 6.30
CA GLN A 16 -4.59 26.85 5.49
C GLN A 16 -5.84 25.99 5.69
N VAL A 17 -6.26 25.78 6.94
CA VAL A 17 -7.49 25.06 7.30
C VAL A 17 -8.73 25.78 6.75
N ARG A 18 -8.82 27.11 6.86
CA ARG A 18 -9.94 27.87 6.26
C ARG A 18 -9.91 27.90 4.73
N LYS A 19 -8.74 27.83 4.09
CA LYS A 19 -8.62 27.72 2.62
C LYS A 19 -9.07 26.34 2.15
N ALA A 20 -8.66 25.27 2.82
CA ALA A 20 -9.13 23.90 2.56
C ALA A 20 -10.66 23.81 2.74
N PHE A 21 -11.20 24.42 3.80
CA PHE A 21 -12.64 24.47 4.06
C PHE A 21 -13.42 25.29 3.01
N LYS A 22 -12.85 26.38 2.49
CA LYS A 22 -13.47 27.20 1.43
C LYS A 22 -13.38 26.59 0.03
N LEU A 23 -12.31 25.84 -0.26
CA LEU A 23 -12.18 25.09 -1.52
C LEU A 23 -13.22 23.95 -1.57
N SER A 24 -13.49 23.30 -0.43
CA SER A 24 -14.56 22.30 -0.27
C SER A 24 -15.97 22.84 -0.55
N GLN A 25 -16.26 24.12 -0.27
CA GLN A 25 -17.61 24.68 -0.43
C GLN A 25 -17.90 25.28 -1.82
N ARG A 26 -16.89 25.50 -2.68
CA ARG A 26 -17.08 26.18 -3.98
C ARG A 26 -17.51 25.27 -5.14
N ASN A 27 -17.41 23.95 -5.01
CA ASN A 27 -17.80 23.00 -6.07
C ASN A 27 -19.28 22.54 -5.98
N ASN A 28 -20.14 23.33 -5.35
CA ASN A 28 -21.52 22.93 -5.03
C ASN A 28 -22.51 23.19 -6.18
N SER A 29 -22.22 22.66 -7.36
CA SER A 29 -23.15 22.65 -8.49
C SER A 29 -22.94 21.44 -9.40
N GLN A 30 -23.10 20.23 -8.85
CA GLN A 30 -23.58 19.01 -9.53
C GLN A 30 -23.82 17.90 -8.46
N PRO A 31 -24.77 16.98 -8.67
CA PRO A 31 -25.40 16.22 -7.59
C PRO A 31 -24.49 15.09 -7.07
N GLU A 32 -24.60 14.83 -5.76
CA GLU A 32 -23.86 13.82 -4.98
C GLU A 32 -22.37 14.08 -4.76
N VAL A 33 -22.05 15.33 -4.40
CA VAL A 33 -20.78 15.63 -3.72
C VAL A 33 -20.78 14.91 -2.37
N TYR A 34 -19.88 13.93 -2.22
CA TYR A 34 -19.39 13.37 -0.97
C TYR A 34 -19.16 14.48 0.06
N SER A 35 -20.20 14.82 0.82
CA SER A 35 -20.09 15.78 1.90
C SER A 35 -19.43 15.06 3.07
N PHE A 36 -18.09 14.95 3.05
CA PHE A 36 -17.24 14.59 4.19
C PHE A 36 -17.60 15.34 5.50
N ASN A 37 -18.43 16.38 5.43
CA ASN A 37 -18.97 17.16 6.55
C ASN A 37 -20.20 16.56 7.25
N SER A 38 -20.78 15.46 6.77
CA SER A 38 -21.79 14.68 7.53
C SER A 38 -21.21 13.39 8.13
N LEU A 39 -19.90 13.20 8.01
CA LEU A 39 -19.16 11.97 8.29
C LEU A 39 -18.51 12.04 9.66
N CYS A 40 -18.77 11.04 10.49
CA CYS A 40 -18.14 10.87 11.80
C CYS A 40 -18.37 12.05 12.75
N THR A 41 -18.09 11.90 14.05
CA THR A 41 -18.19 13.08 14.90
C THR A 41 -17.09 14.05 14.47
N LEU A 42 -17.33 15.35 14.62
CA LEU A 42 -16.31 16.39 14.42
C LEU A 42 -14.98 16.03 15.12
N LEU A 43 -15.05 15.22 16.18
CA LEU A 43 -13.91 14.73 16.93
C LEU A 43 -13.03 13.75 16.14
N GLU A 44 -13.54 12.70 15.50
CA GLU A 44 -12.68 11.77 14.74
C GLU A 44 -12.08 12.44 13.52
N LEU A 45 -12.85 13.28 12.81
CA LEU A 45 -12.30 14.07 11.70
C LEU A 45 -11.23 15.06 12.19
N ALA A 46 -11.46 15.77 13.31
CA ALA A 46 -10.47 16.68 13.86
C ALA A 46 -9.20 15.95 14.33
N LYS A 47 -9.33 14.77 14.95
CA LYS A 47 -8.20 13.90 15.30
C LYS A 47 -7.41 13.49 14.05
N CYS A 48 -8.12 13.07 13.00
CA CYS A 48 -7.49 12.68 11.74
C CYS A 48 -6.73 13.84 11.09
N ILE A 49 -7.36 15.02 10.94
CA ILE A 49 -6.71 16.20 10.36
C ILE A 49 -5.52 16.69 11.20
N ALA A 50 -5.54 16.47 12.52
CA ALA A 50 -4.42 16.81 13.40
C ALA A 50 -3.27 15.77 13.35
N ASN A 51 -3.49 14.57 12.80
CA ASN A 51 -2.48 13.54 12.62
C ASN A 51 -1.92 13.63 11.18
N PRO A 52 -0.60 13.84 10.99
CA PRO A 52 -0.02 14.01 9.66
C PRO A 52 -0.29 12.84 8.69
N SER A 53 -0.20 11.59 9.16
CA SER A 53 -0.46 10.41 8.32
C SER A 53 -1.93 10.33 7.94
N CYS A 54 -2.86 10.58 8.88
CA CYS A 54 -4.29 10.54 8.57
C CYS A 54 -4.71 11.71 7.65
N ALA A 55 -4.14 12.91 7.84
CA ALA A 55 -4.34 14.02 6.91
C ALA A 55 -3.78 13.71 5.51
N ALA A 56 -2.61 13.07 5.42
CA ALA A 56 -2.03 12.62 4.16
C ALA A 56 -2.87 11.51 3.50
N ASN A 57 -3.41 10.57 4.29
CA ASN A 57 -4.34 9.55 3.81
C ASN A 57 -5.59 10.18 3.18
N VAL A 58 -6.24 11.11 3.91
CA VAL A 58 -7.43 11.81 3.39
C VAL A 58 -7.08 12.57 2.11
N ALA A 59 -5.92 13.27 2.06
CA ALA A 59 -5.48 13.97 0.86
C ALA A 59 -5.23 13.01 -0.32
N CYS A 60 -4.62 11.86 -0.07
CA CYS A 60 -4.39 10.80 -1.06
C CYS A 60 -5.71 10.26 -1.61
N LEU A 61 -6.66 9.91 -0.73
CA LEU A 61 -7.99 9.42 -1.13
C LEU A 61 -8.73 10.42 -2.03
N GLN A 62 -8.57 11.73 -1.80
CA GLN A 62 -9.18 12.75 -2.68
C GLN A 62 -8.63 12.73 -4.11
N THR A 63 -7.38 12.29 -4.33
CA THR A 63 -6.80 12.18 -5.68
C THR A 63 -7.27 10.93 -6.41
N CYS A 64 -7.89 9.97 -5.70
CA CYS A 64 -8.39 8.73 -6.29
C CYS A 64 -9.75 8.88 -6.97
N ASN A 65 -10.54 9.89 -6.59
CA ASN A 65 -11.92 10.05 -7.03
C ASN A 65 -12.03 10.16 -8.56
N ASN A 66 -12.97 9.42 -9.15
CA ASN A 66 -13.27 9.36 -10.58
C ASN A 66 -12.14 8.77 -11.45
N ARG A 67 -11.14 8.13 -10.85
CA ARG A 67 -10.14 7.39 -11.63
C ARG A 67 -10.70 6.04 -12.09
N PRO A 68 -10.25 5.52 -13.24
CA PRO A 68 -10.60 4.16 -13.65
C PRO A 68 -10.19 3.08 -12.64
N ASP A 69 -9.11 3.33 -11.89
CA ASP A 69 -8.55 2.48 -10.84
C ASP A 69 -8.83 3.02 -9.42
N GLU A 70 -9.99 3.67 -9.22
CA GLU A 70 -10.32 4.35 -7.96
C GLU A 70 -10.23 3.41 -6.74
N THR A 71 -10.71 2.17 -6.85
CA THR A 71 -10.67 1.21 -5.72
C THR A 71 -9.22 0.87 -5.36
N GLU A 72 -8.40 0.56 -6.35
CA GLU A 72 -7.00 0.18 -6.18
C GLU A 72 -6.18 1.35 -5.65
N CYS A 73 -6.46 2.58 -6.13
CA CYS A 73 -5.86 3.80 -5.63
C CYS A 73 -6.19 4.04 -4.15
N GLN A 74 -7.46 3.87 -3.76
CA GLN A 74 -7.90 4.08 -2.38
C GLN A 74 -7.26 3.08 -1.41
N ILE A 75 -7.16 1.81 -1.81
CA ILE A 75 -6.50 0.77 -1.00
C ILE A 75 -5.02 1.10 -0.79
N LYS A 76 -4.31 1.51 -1.85
CA LYS A 76 -2.90 1.92 -1.76
C LYS A 76 -2.69 3.12 -0.83
N CYS A 77 -3.60 4.10 -0.84
CA CYS A 77 -3.55 5.21 0.12
C CYS A 77 -3.68 4.70 1.56
N GLY A 78 -4.63 3.79 1.80
CA GLY A 78 -4.82 3.14 3.11
C GLY A 78 -3.54 2.45 3.59
N ASP A 79 -2.93 1.63 2.73
CA ASP A 79 -1.70 0.89 3.04
C ASP A 79 -0.53 1.81 3.40
N LEU A 80 -0.32 2.88 2.62
CA LEU A 80 0.79 3.82 2.79
C LEU A 80 0.71 4.60 4.11
N PHE A 81 -0.50 4.96 4.54
CA PHE A 81 -0.70 5.87 5.67
C PHE A 81 -1.33 5.21 6.90
N GLU A 82 -1.48 3.88 6.90
CA GLU A 82 -2.10 3.13 8.01
C GLU A 82 -1.44 3.46 9.36
N ASN A 83 -2.30 3.83 10.30
CA ASN A 83 -2.03 3.89 11.73
C ASN A 83 -3.36 3.80 12.50
N ASN A 84 -3.27 3.72 13.83
CA ASN A 84 -4.45 3.63 14.70
C ASN A 84 -5.45 4.79 14.55
N VAL A 85 -5.01 6.00 14.21
CA VAL A 85 -5.89 7.16 14.00
C VAL A 85 -6.66 7.02 12.67
N VAL A 86 -6.01 6.50 11.64
CA VAL A 86 -6.64 6.14 10.36
C VAL A 86 -7.64 5.02 10.58
N ASP A 87 -7.32 4.01 11.39
CA ASP A 87 -8.25 2.92 11.72
C ASP A 87 -9.49 3.40 12.46
N GLU A 88 -9.35 4.23 13.51
CA GLU A 88 -10.48 4.84 14.21
C GLU A 88 -11.38 5.64 13.26
N PHE A 89 -10.76 6.37 12.32
CA PHE A 89 -11.48 7.15 11.32
C PHE A 89 -12.21 6.24 10.32
N ASN A 90 -11.55 5.19 9.82
CA ASN A 90 -12.11 4.24 8.87
C ASN A 90 -13.24 3.41 9.49
N GLU A 91 -13.08 2.88 10.70
CA GLU A 91 -14.15 2.18 11.42
C GLU A 91 -15.39 3.07 11.56
N CYS A 92 -15.17 4.34 11.89
CA CYS A 92 -16.26 5.29 11.96
C CYS A 92 -16.93 5.52 10.60
N ALA A 93 -16.15 5.82 9.56
CA ALA A 93 -16.66 6.21 8.25
C ALA A 93 -17.32 5.02 7.51
N VAL A 94 -16.70 3.85 7.56
CA VAL A 94 -17.11 2.65 6.83
C VAL A 94 -18.15 1.87 7.63
N SER A 95 -17.83 1.49 8.87
CA SER A 95 -18.66 0.56 9.65
C SER A 95 -19.79 1.26 10.41
N ARG A 96 -19.47 2.29 11.22
CA ARG A 96 -20.45 2.88 12.15
C ARG A 96 -21.43 3.84 11.47
N LYS A 97 -20.92 4.70 10.58
CA LYS A 97 -21.71 5.75 9.91
C LYS A 97 -22.04 5.41 8.46
N LYS A 98 -21.42 4.38 7.87
CA LYS A 98 -21.71 3.87 6.52
C LYS A 98 -21.69 4.98 5.47
N CYS A 99 -20.69 5.83 5.57
CA CYS A 99 -20.48 6.97 4.69
C CYS A 99 -19.84 6.55 3.36
N VAL A 100 -19.16 5.41 3.35
CA VAL A 100 -18.67 4.76 2.14
C VAL A 100 -19.70 3.69 1.75
N PRO A 101 -20.33 3.79 0.56
CA PRO A 101 -21.20 2.74 0.07
C PRO A 101 -20.43 1.44 -0.10
N ARG A 102 -21.03 0.32 0.31
CA ARG A 102 -20.42 -0.99 0.12
C ARG A 102 -20.41 -1.37 -1.36
N LYS A 103 -19.24 -1.63 -1.93
CA LYS A 103 -19.08 -2.21 -3.27
C LYS A 103 -19.69 -3.62 -3.27
N SER A 104 -20.61 -3.87 -4.19
CA SER A 104 -21.30 -5.16 -4.29
C SER A 104 -20.44 -6.19 -5.01
N ASP A 105 -20.64 -7.48 -4.69
CA ASP A 105 -20.08 -8.58 -5.47
C ASP A 105 -20.60 -8.52 -6.91
N ILE A 106 -19.69 -8.54 -7.88
CA ILE A 106 -20.02 -8.66 -9.30
C ILE A 106 -19.83 -10.09 -9.82
N GLY A 107 -19.54 -11.05 -8.93
CA GLY A 107 -19.25 -12.43 -9.26
C GLY A 107 -17.88 -12.62 -9.88
N GLU A 108 -16.94 -11.69 -9.64
CA GLU A 108 -15.59 -11.80 -10.18
C GLU A 108 -14.87 -13.00 -9.57
N PHE A 109 -15.03 -13.24 -8.25
CA PHE A 109 -14.42 -14.33 -7.51
C PHE A 109 -15.49 -15.26 -6.90
N PRO A 110 -16.14 -16.13 -7.71
CA PRO A 110 -17.15 -17.05 -7.18
C PRO A 110 -16.53 -18.11 -6.28
N VAL A 111 -17.33 -18.65 -5.35
CA VAL A 111 -16.97 -19.83 -4.54
C VAL A 111 -16.66 -21.01 -5.46
N PRO A 112 -15.48 -21.65 -5.35
CA PRO A 112 -15.13 -22.81 -6.17
C PRO A 112 -16.05 -24.01 -5.91
N ASP A 113 -16.22 -24.87 -6.92
CA ASP A 113 -16.89 -26.16 -6.72
C ASP A 113 -16.09 -27.02 -5.71
N PRO A 114 -16.71 -27.51 -4.61
CA PRO A 114 -16.11 -28.49 -3.71
C PRO A 114 -15.35 -29.63 -4.39
N ALA A 115 -15.79 -30.06 -5.57
CA ALA A 115 -15.18 -31.11 -6.36
C ALA A 115 -13.72 -30.79 -6.75
N VAL A 116 -13.38 -29.52 -6.98
CA VAL A 116 -12.04 -29.09 -7.43
C VAL A 116 -11.05 -28.84 -6.28
N LEU A 117 -11.54 -28.80 -5.03
CA LEU A 117 -10.70 -28.60 -3.84
C LEU A 117 -9.95 -29.87 -3.45
N VAL A 118 -8.82 -29.70 -2.76
CA VAL A 118 -8.09 -30.81 -2.14
C VAL A 118 -8.99 -31.58 -1.19
N LYS A 119 -8.96 -32.92 -1.29
CA LYS A 119 -9.81 -33.80 -0.47
C LYS A 119 -9.23 -34.07 0.92
N ASN A 120 -7.91 -34.00 1.02
CA ASN A 120 -7.18 -34.18 2.26
C ASN A 120 -6.25 -32.99 2.43
N PHE A 121 -6.39 -32.29 3.54
CA PHE A 121 -5.51 -31.19 3.92
C PHE A 121 -5.42 -31.16 5.44
N ASN A 122 -4.22 -31.28 5.97
CA ASN A 122 -3.98 -31.22 7.41
C ASN A 122 -3.35 -29.87 7.74
N ILE A 123 -4.07 -29.02 8.47
CA ILE A 123 -3.59 -27.68 8.83
C ILE A 123 -2.29 -27.69 9.63
N ALA A 124 -1.97 -28.79 10.33
CA ALA A 124 -0.71 -28.92 11.06
C ALA A 124 0.50 -28.92 10.11
N ASP A 125 0.37 -29.49 8.92
CA ASP A 125 1.44 -29.57 7.91
C ASP A 125 1.75 -28.18 7.31
N PHE A 126 0.80 -27.25 7.44
CA PHE A 126 0.98 -25.85 7.04
C PHE A 126 1.78 -25.02 8.04
N SER A 127 2.19 -25.58 9.18
CA SER A 127 2.99 -24.85 10.18
C SER A 127 4.39 -24.49 9.67
N GLY A 128 4.98 -23.43 10.24
CA GLY A 128 6.29 -22.90 9.89
C GLY A 128 6.23 -21.76 8.88
N LYS A 129 7.39 -21.46 8.28
CA LYS A 129 7.56 -20.34 7.37
C LYS A 129 7.14 -20.68 5.94
N TRP A 130 6.43 -19.75 5.32
CA TRP A 130 5.99 -19.81 3.94
C TRP A 130 6.12 -18.44 3.29
N PHE A 131 6.36 -18.44 1.99
CA PHE A 131 6.40 -17.22 1.18
C PHE A 131 5.23 -17.24 0.20
N ILE A 132 4.53 -16.12 0.06
CA ILE A 132 3.74 -15.92 -1.16
C ILE A 132 4.75 -15.63 -2.27
N THR A 133 4.84 -16.51 -3.26
CA THR A 133 5.75 -16.36 -4.42
C THR A 133 5.03 -16.01 -5.72
N SER A 134 3.71 -16.14 -5.73
CA SER A 134 2.89 -15.71 -6.85
C SER A 134 1.47 -15.38 -6.42
N GLY A 135 0.90 -14.33 -7.01
CA GLY A 135 -0.40 -13.77 -6.66
C GLY A 135 -1.23 -13.36 -7.88
N LEU A 136 -2.55 -13.51 -7.81
CA LEU A 136 -3.48 -13.15 -8.88
C LEU A 136 -3.92 -11.70 -8.79
N ASN A 137 -4.25 -11.22 -7.59
CA ASN A 137 -4.77 -9.89 -7.38
C ASN A 137 -3.63 -8.91 -7.04
N PRO A 138 -3.24 -7.98 -7.94
CA PRO A 138 -2.12 -7.07 -7.70
C PRO A 138 -2.31 -6.13 -6.50
N THR A 139 -3.54 -5.95 -6.04
CA THR A 139 -3.83 -5.05 -4.92
C THR A 139 -3.54 -5.69 -3.56
N PHE A 140 -3.66 -7.01 -3.45
CA PHE A 140 -3.53 -7.72 -2.17
C PHE A 140 -2.45 -8.80 -2.16
N ASP A 141 -2.09 -9.34 -3.33
CA ASP A 141 -1.33 -10.59 -3.46
C ASP A 141 0.12 -10.37 -3.92
N THR A 142 0.53 -9.13 -4.20
CA THR A 142 1.79 -8.87 -4.92
C THR A 142 2.71 -7.88 -4.21
N PHE A 143 2.65 -7.85 -2.88
CA PHE A 143 3.60 -7.10 -2.08
C PHE A 143 4.98 -7.75 -2.12
N ASP A 144 6.02 -6.99 -1.77
CA ASP A 144 7.36 -7.58 -1.64
C ASP A 144 7.53 -8.22 -0.26
N CYS A 145 8.46 -9.17 -0.18
CA CYS A 145 8.84 -9.86 1.04
C CYS A 145 7.63 -10.33 1.85
N GLN A 146 6.84 -11.23 1.26
CA GLN A 146 5.64 -11.79 1.89
C GLN A 146 5.98 -13.06 2.65
N LEU A 147 6.69 -12.90 3.77
CA LEU A 147 7.03 -14.00 4.68
C LEU A 147 5.93 -14.16 5.73
N HIS A 148 5.25 -15.29 5.70
CA HIS A 148 4.19 -15.63 6.63
C HIS A 148 4.62 -16.83 7.49
N GLU A 149 4.42 -16.73 8.80
CA GLU A 149 4.71 -17.80 9.75
C GLU A 149 3.42 -18.34 10.35
N PHE A 150 3.15 -19.60 10.07
CA PHE A 150 1.94 -20.28 10.51
C PHE A 150 2.22 -21.24 11.66
N HIS A 151 1.23 -21.42 12.53
CA HIS A 151 1.23 -22.46 13.54
C HIS A 151 -0.21 -22.90 13.82
N THR A 152 -0.36 -24.04 14.50
CA THR A 152 -1.69 -24.50 14.95
C THR A 152 -1.89 -24.20 16.41
N GLU A 153 -3.05 -23.63 16.74
CA GLU A 153 -3.47 -23.33 18.11
C GLU A 153 -4.94 -23.71 18.27
N SER A 154 -5.25 -24.62 19.20
CA SER A 154 -6.63 -25.05 19.49
C SER A 154 -7.43 -25.47 18.23
N ASN A 155 -6.81 -26.29 17.36
CA ASN A 155 -7.35 -26.72 16.06
C ASN A 155 -7.66 -25.57 15.07
N LYS A 156 -7.06 -24.40 15.26
CA LYS A 156 -7.09 -23.30 14.31
C LYS A 156 -5.71 -23.13 13.69
N LEU A 157 -5.68 -22.69 12.45
CA LEU A 157 -4.46 -22.21 11.81
C LEU A 157 -4.29 -20.73 12.14
N VAL A 158 -3.18 -20.39 12.79
CA VAL A 158 -2.85 -19.01 13.14
C VAL A 158 -1.67 -18.57 12.28
N GLY A 159 -1.85 -17.52 11.48
CA GLY A 159 -0.83 -16.96 10.61
C GLY A 159 -0.38 -15.59 11.10
N ASN A 160 0.91 -15.45 11.38
CA ASN A 160 1.57 -14.16 11.52
C ASN A 160 2.07 -13.75 10.14
N LEU A 161 1.36 -12.84 9.50
CA LEU A 161 1.60 -12.42 8.14
C LEU A 161 2.45 -11.15 8.16
N SER A 162 3.43 -11.06 7.28
CA SER A 162 4.22 -9.83 7.10
C SER A 162 4.47 -9.57 5.62
N TRP A 163 4.43 -8.29 5.24
CA TRP A 163 4.65 -7.84 3.87
C TRP A 163 5.28 -6.45 3.87
N ARG A 164 5.94 -6.10 2.76
CA ARG A 164 6.52 -4.78 2.56
C ARG A 164 5.71 -3.96 1.58
N ILE A 165 5.46 -2.72 1.97
CA ILE A 165 4.84 -1.70 1.14
C ILE A 165 5.94 -0.77 0.66
N ARG A 166 6.16 -0.71 -0.66
CA ARG A 166 7.11 0.24 -1.26
C ARG A 166 6.61 1.67 -1.07
N THR A 167 7.52 2.56 -0.72
CA THR A 167 7.24 3.98 -0.61
C THR A 167 7.65 4.71 -1.91
N PRO A 168 7.05 5.88 -2.20
CA PRO A 168 7.39 6.63 -3.40
C PRO A 168 8.87 7.05 -3.51
N ASP A 169 9.58 7.16 -2.39
CA ASP A 169 11.02 7.45 -2.34
C ASP A 169 11.91 6.22 -2.59
N GLY A 170 11.33 5.08 -2.99
CA GLY A 170 12.07 3.85 -3.25
C GLY A 170 12.45 3.05 -1.99
N GLY A 171 11.99 3.48 -0.82
CA GLY A 171 12.07 2.74 0.44
C GLY A 171 10.92 1.76 0.64
N PHE A 172 10.75 1.29 1.87
CA PHE A 172 9.60 0.46 2.24
C PHE A 172 9.28 0.51 3.73
N PHE A 173 8.02 0.24 4.07
CA PHE A 173 7.61 -0.11 5.43
C PHE A 173 7.22 -1.58 5.50
N THR A 174 7.49 -2.23 6.64
CA THR A 174 7.01 -3.60 6.90
C THR A 174 5.72 -3.52 7.72
N ARG A 175 4.67 -4.17 7.24
CA ARG A 175 3.43 -4.37 7.99
C ARG A 175 3.33 -5.81 8.44
N SER A 176 2.56 -6.02 9.50
CA SER A 176 2.23 -7.35 9.97
C SER A 176 0.83 -7.42 10.52
N THR A 177 0.16 -8.55 10.32
CA THR A 177 -1.12 -8.85 10.95
C THR A 177 -1.16 -10.30 11.40
N MET A 178 -2.13 -10.62 12.24
CA MET A 178 -2.40 -11.98 12.67
C MET A 178 -3.80 -12.39 12.23
N GLN A 179 -3.88 -13.48 11.49
CA GLN A 179 -5.15 -14.07 11.07
C GLN A 179 -5.34 -15.45 11.68
N ARG A 180 -6.60 -15.83 11.91
CA ARG A 180 -6.98 -17.13 12.49
C ARG A 180 -8.02 -17.80 11.62
N PHE A 181 -7.71 -18.99 11.15
CA PHE A 181 -8.58 -19.77 10.31
C PHE A 181 -9.08 -21.02 11.01
N VAL A 182 -10.36 -21.32 10.81
CA VAL A 182 -11.01 -22.56 11.25
C VAL A 182 -11.25 -23.43 10.03
N GLN A 183 -10.73 -24.66 10.05
CA GLN A 183 -10.95 -25.61 8.96
C GLN A 183 -12.38 -26.14 8.95
N ASP A 184 -12.98 -26.26 7.75
CA ASP A 184 -14.29 -26.88 7.60
C ASP A 184 -14.22 -28.38 7.95
N PRO A 185 -15.09 -28.88 8.84
CA PRO A 185 -15.03 -30.27 9.31
C PRO A 185 -15.40 -31.30 8.24
N ASN A 186 -16.14 -30.91 7.21
CA ASN A 186 -16.60 -31.78 6.12
C ASN A 186 -15.79 -31.59 4.83
N GLN A 187 -15.14 -30.43 4.69
CA GLN A 187 -14.36 -30.07 3.50
C GLN A 187 -12.96 -29.59 3.91
N PRO A 188 -11.98 -30.50 4.09
CA PRO A 188 -10.66 -30.14 4.60
C PRO A 188 -9.92 -29.05 3.79
N GLY A 189 -10.23 -28.91 2.51
CA GLY A 189 -9.69 -27.84 1.67
C GLY A 189 -10.27 -26.45 1.92
N ILE A 190 -11.19 -26.24 2.86
CA ILE A 190 -11.78 -24.94 3.16
C ILE A 190 -11.36 -24.46 4.56
N LEU A 191 -10.90 -23.22 4.65
CA LEU A 191 -10.53 -22.57 5.90
C LEU A 191 -11.24 -21.21 6.02
N TYR A 192 -11.95 -20.98 7.12
CA TYR A 192 -12.73 -19.77 7.36
C TYR A 192 -12.02 -18.84 8.34
N ASN A 193 -11.75 -17.59 7.95
CA ASN A 193 -11.39 -16.51 8.87
C ASN A 193 -12.57 -15.54 8.99
N HIS A 194 -13.41 -15.76 10.01
CA HIS A 194 -14.58 -14.95 10.31
C HIS A 194 -14.43 -14.22 11.66
N ASP A 195 -15.42 -13.37 11.96
CA ASP A 195 -15.56 -12.67 13.25
C ASP A 195 -14.41 -11.72 13.60
N ASN A 196 -13.78 -11.13 12.59
CA ASN A 196 -12.75 -10.12 12.79
C ASN A 196 -13.39 -8.78 13.22
N GLU A 197 -12.83 -8.16 14.26
CA GLU A 197 -13.42 -6.96 14.89
C GLU A 197 -13.30 -5.72 14.00
N TYR A 198 -12.11 -5.51 13.40
CA TYR A 198 -11.89 -4.38 12.49
C TYR A 198 -12.65 -4.58 11.19
N LEU A 199 -13.50 -3.62 10.81
CA LEU A 199 -14.30 -3.58 9.57
C LEU A 199 -15.17 -4.83 9.28
N HIS A 200 -15.39 -5.68 10.28
CA HIS A 200 -16.18 -6.92 10.20
C HIS A 200 -15.80 -7.81 9.01
N TYR A 201 -14.51 -7.87 8.68
CA TYR A 201 -14.08 -8.59 7.49
C TYR A 201 -14.14 -10.11 7.66
N GLN A 202 -14.33 -10.81 6.55
CA GLN A 202 -14.30 -12.25 6.42
C GLN A 202 -13.39 -12.63 5.27
N ASP A 203 -12.60 -13.68 5.44
CA ASP A 203 -11.70 -14.20 4.42
C ASP A 203 -11.76 -15.74 4.39
N ASP A 204 -12.32 -16.27 3.32
CA ASP A 204 -12.52 -17.71 3.11
C ASP A 204 -11.48 -18.23 2.15
N TRP A 205 -10.68 -19.19 2.61
CA TRP A 205 -9.65 -19.85 1.82
C TRP A 205 -10.13 -21.19 1.30
N TYR A 206 -9.85 -21.42 0.03
CA TYR A 206 -10.15 -22.63 -0.73
C TYR A 206 -8.84 -23.17 -1.30
N VAL A 207 -8.35 -24.26 -0.74
CA VAL A 207 -7.10 -24.90 -1.15
C VAL A 207 -7.34 -25.69 -2.44
N LEU A 208 -6.87 -25.16 -3.56
CA LEU A 208 -7.05 -25.75 -4.89
C LEU A 208 -6.07 -26.90 -5.15
N SER A 209 -4.84 -26.75 -4.67
CA SER A 209 -3.79 -27.76 -4.78
C SER A 209 -2.79 -27.60 -3.66
N SER A 210 -2.20 -28.70 -3.21
CA SER A 210 -1.17 -28.68 -2.19
C SER A 210 -0.27 -29.89 -2.30
N LYS A 211 1.02 -29.71 -2.01
CA LYS A 211 1.99 -30.79 -1.84
C LYS A 211 2.90 -30.42 -0.67
N ILE A 212 2.84 -31.20 0.40
CA ILE A 212 3.65 -30.99 1.61
C ILE A 212 4.36 -32.30 1.95
N GLU A 213 5.62 -32.41 1.52
CA GLU A 213 6.48 -33.58 1.71
C GLU A 213 7.72 -33.25 2.56
N ASN A 214 7.73 -32.08 3.21
CA ASN A 214 8.87 -31.48 3.90
C ASN A 214 10.07 -31.27 2.96
N LYS A 215 9.79 -30.77 1.75
CA LYS A 215 10.79 -30.48 0.71
C LYS A 215 10.78 -28.98 0.33
N PRO A 216 11.85 -28.47 -0.30
CA PRO A 216 11.90 -27.07 -0.74
C PRO A 216 10.83 -26.70 -1.78
N ASP A 217 10.35 -27.68 -2.55
CA ASP A 217 9.31 -27.54 -3.56
C ASP A 217 7.88 -27.68 -2.99
N ASP A 218 7.73 -27.82 -1.68
CA ASP A 218 6.42 -27.86 -1.04
C ASP A 218 5.65 -26.55 -1.29
N TYR A 219 4.36 -26.70 -1.55
CA TYR A 219 3.47 -25.58 -1.89
C TYR A 219 2.04 -25.81 -1.43
N VAL A 220 1.33 -24.70 -1.25
CA VAL A 220 -0.13 -24.65 -1.08
C VAL A 220 -0.68 -23.53 -1.95
N PHE A 221 -1.60 -23.89 -2.84
CA PHE A 221 -2.27 -22.96 -3.72
C PHE A 221 -3.66 -22.64 -3.15
N VAL A 222 -3.80 -21.41 -2.67
CA VAL A 222 -5.02 -20.91 -2.04
C VAL A 222 -5.74 -19.98 -3.01
N TYR A 223 -7.01 -20.26 -3.24
CA TYR A 223 -7.96 -19.29 -3.77
C TYR A 223 -8.71 -18.69 -2.59
N TYR A 224 -8.96 -17.38 -2.58
CA TYR A 224 -9.68 -16.76 -1.48
C TYR A 224 -10.79 -15.85 -1.98
N GLN A 225 -11.84 -15.76 -1.17
CA GLN A 225 -12.92 -14.82 -1.33
C GLN A 225 -13.22 -14.20 0.02
N GLY A 226 -13.39 -12.88 0.05
CA GLY A 226 -13.72 -12.19 1.27
C GLY A 226 -14.66 -11.02 1.06
N ARG A 227 -15.11 -10.51 2.20
CA ARG A 227 -16.06 -9.41 2.28
C ARG A 227 -15.84 -8.63 3.57
N ASN A 228 -16.15 -7.34 3.53
CA ASN A 228 -16.17 -6.47 4.70
C ASN A 228 -17.25 -5.39 4.54
N ASP A 229 -17.26 -4.42 5.44
CA ASP A 229 -18.22 -3.31 5.38
C ASP A 229 -18.09 -2.42 4.12
N ALA A 230 -16.91 -2.40 3.47
CA ALA A 230 -16.62 -1.58 2.29
C ALA A 230 -16.78 -2.32 0.95
N TRP A 231 -16.57 -3.64 0.90
CA TRP A 231 -16.61 -4.43 -0.32
C TRP A 231 -17.03 -5.87 -0.03
N ASP A 232 -18.08 -6.34 -0.71
CA ASP A 232 -18.71 -7.65 -0.51
C ASP A 232 -18.31 -8.69 -1.54
N GLY A 233 -17.06 -8.69 -2.03
CA GLY A 233 -16.65 -9.64 -3.06
C GLY A 233 -15.21 -9.47 -3.52
N TYR A 234 -14.32 -9.10 -2.60
CA TYR A 234 -12.90 -9.15 -2.92
C TYR A 234 -12.43 -10.59 -2.98
N GLY A 235 -11.39 -10.83 -3.74
CA GLY A 235 -10.83 -12.15 -3.87
C GLY A 235 -9.56 -12.13 -4.68
N GLY A 236 -8.96 -13.31 -4.77
CA GLY A 236 -7.69 -13.49 -5.41
C GLY A 236 -7.24 -14.93 -5.27
N ALA A 237 -5.96 -15.15 -5.54
CA ALA A 237 -5.37 -16.46 -5.41
C ALA A 237 -3.86 -16.32 -5.24
N VAL A 238 -3.32 -17.04 -4.27
CA VAL A 238 -1.91 -16.95 -3.86
C VAL A 238 -1.28 -18.33 -3.80
N VAL A 239 -0.01 -18.40 -4.18
CA VAL A 239 0.81 -19.60 -4.06
C VAL A 239 1.79 -19.42 -2.92
N TYR A 240 1.56 -20.19 -1.85
CA TYR A 240 2.51 -20.35 -0.77
C TYR A 240 3.55 -21.39 -1.14
N THR A 241 4.83 -21.07 -0.96
CA THR A 241 5.95 -22.00 -1.14
C THR A 241 6.91 -21.96 0.04
N ARG A 242 7.59 -23.08 0.31
CA ARG A 242 8.68 -23.10 1.30
C ARG A 242 9.90 -22.31 0.84
N SER A 243 10.19 -22.37 -0.45
CA SER A 243 11.19 -21.52 -1.10
C SER A 243 10.70 -20.08 -1.21
N ALA A 244 11.63 -19.12 -1.09
CA ALA A 244 11.37 -17.70 -1.36
C ALA A 244 11.16 -17.40 -2.85
N THR A 245 11.50 -18.33 -3.73
CA THR A 245 11.27 -18.27 -5.17
C THR A 245 10.34 -19.40 -5.61
N LEU A 246 9.42 -19.11 -6.53
CA LEU A 246 8.48 -20.09 -7.07
C LEU A 246 9.27 -21.23 -7.78
N PRO A 247 9.17 -22.49 -7.30
CA PRO A 247 9.82 -23.61 -7.97
C PRO A 247 9.18 -23.90 -9.33
N GLU A 248 9.98 -23.98 -10.40
CA GLU A 248 9.44 -24.28 -11.75
C GLU A 248 8.84 -25.70 -11.84
N SER A 249 9.24 -26.62 -10.95
CA SER A 249 8.75 -28.00 -10.92
C SER A 249 7.26 -28.12 -10.58
N ILE A 250 6.68 -27.12 -9.90
CA ILE A 250 5.28 -27.14 -9.47
C ILE A 250 4.34 -26.39 -10.42
N VAL A 251 4.88 -25.58 -11.35
CA VAL A 251 4.10 -24.73 -12.28
C VAL A 251 3.04 -25.51 -13.06
N PRO A 252 3.29 -26.72 -13.60
CA PRO A 252 2.24 -27.47 -14.31
C PRO A 252 1.02 -27.82 -13.45
N GLU A 253 1.22 -28.10 -12.16
CA GLU A 253 0.10 -28.37 -11.23
C GLU A 253 -0.64 -27.07 -10.88
N LEU A 254 0.06 -25.95 -10.77
CA LEU A 254 -0.54 -24.64 -10.54
C LEU A 254 -1.39 -24.19 -11.73
N GLU A 255 -0.91 -24.37 -12.97
CA GLU A 255 -1.70 -24.10 -14.18
C GLU A 255 -2.99 -24.92 -14.23
N LYS A 256 -2.91 -26.21 -13.90
CA LYS A 256 -4.05 -27.11 -13.84
C LYS A 256 -5.06 -26.68 -12.75
N ALA A 257 -4.58 -26.31 -11.57
CA ALA A 257 -5.40 -25.84 -10.47
C ALA A 257 -6.05 -24.48 -10.76
N ALA A 258 -5.33 -23.53 -11.36
CA ALA A 258 -5.89 -22.25 -11.78
C ALA A 258 -7.01 -22.46 -12.80
N LYS A 259 -6.78 -23.35 -13.77
CA LYS A 259 -7.76 -23.66 -14.82
C LYS A 259 -9.04 -24.30 -14.28
N SER A 260 -8.98 -25.08 -13.18
CA SER A 260 -10.17 -25.71 -12.58
C SER A 260 -11.16 -24.70 -12.02
N VAL A 261 -10.70 -23.49 -11.69
CA VAL A 261 -11.51 -22.35 -11.24
C VAL A 261 -11.62 -21.24 -12.30
N GLY A 262 -11.34 -21.56 -13.57
CA GLY A 262 -11.48 -20.62 -14.69
C GLY A 262 -10.44 -19.49 -14.71
N ARG A 263 -9.28 -19.68 -14.06
CA ARG A 263 -8.16 -18.72 -14.06
C ARG A 263 -7.03 -19.18 -14.96
N ASP A 264 -6.21 -18.21 -15.36
CA ASP A 264 -4.99 -18.40 -16.13
C ASP A 264 -3.79 -18.08 -15.25
N PHE A 265 -2.97 -19.08 -14.95
CA PHE A 265 -1.80 -18.92 -14.09
C PHE A 265 -0.76 -17.97 -14.70
N ASN A 266 -0.74 -17.78 -16.03
CA ASN A 266 0.17 -16.83 -16.68
C ASN A 266 -0.14 -15.37 -16.34
N LYS A 267 -1.32 -15.08 -15.79
CA LYS A 267 -1.69 -13.74 -15.31
C LYS A 267 -1.24 -13.48 -13.87
N PHE A 268 -0.73 -14.50 -13.19
CA PHE A 268 -0.23 -14.33 -11.83
C PHE A 268 1.10 -13.60 -11.86
N ILE A 269 1.26 -12.67 -10.94
CA ILE A 269 2.47 -11.89 -10.77
C ILE A 269 3.38 -12.65 -9.81
N ARG A 270 4.67 -12.68 -10.12
CA ARG A 270 5.69 -13.21 -9.20
C ARG A 270 6.09 -12.12 -8.21
N THR A 271 6.17 -12.47 -6.94
CA THR A 271 6.56 -11.54 -5.88
C THR A 271 8.07 -11.58 -5.65
N ASP A 272 8.62 -10.44 -5.25
CA ASP A 272 10.03 -10.33 -4.88
C ASP A 272 10.19 -10.59 -3.39
N ASN A 273 10.74 -11.75 -3.04
CA ASN A 273 11.04 -12.13 -1.65
C ASN A 273 12.53 -11.95 -1.30
N THR A 274 13.25 -11.07 -1.99
CA THR A 274 14.58 -10.62 -1.54
C THR A 274 14.41 -9.70 -0.32
N CYS A 275 14.16 -10.31 0.84
CA CYS A 275 13.86 -9.66 2.11
C CYS A 275 15.06 -8.92 2.76
N GLY A 276 15.81 -8.12 2.00
CA GLY A 276 16.99 -7.38 2.44
C GLY A 276 16.70 -6.19 3.38
N PRO A 277 17.71 -5.54 3.96
CA PRO A 277 17.51 -4.29 4.72
C PRO A 277 16.95 -3.17 3.84
N GLU A 278 16.37 -2.14 4.44
CA GLU A 278 15.94 -0.95 3.71
C GLU A 278 17.15 -0.25 3.08
N PRO A 279 17.06 0.19 1.81
CA PRO A 279 18.12 0.98 1.19
C PRO A 279 18.40 2.26 1.98
N PRO A 280 19.67 2.69 2.07
CA PRO A 280 20.04 3.96 2.70
C PRO A 280 19.26 5.15 2.10
N LEU A 281 18.98 6.17 2.93
CA LEU A 281 18.22 7.35 2.49
C LEU A 281 18.86 8.07 1.30
N VAL A 282 20.19 8.11 1.23
CA VAL A 282 20.92 8.75 0.11
C VAL A 282 20.63 8.05 -1.21
N GLU A 283 20.72 6.71 -1.24
CA GLU A 283 20.41 5.91 -2.45
C GLU A 283 18.94 6.08 -2.86
N ARG A 284 18.03 6.18 -1.89
CA ARG A 284 16.61 6.46 -2.12
C ARG A 284 16.37 7.83 -2.76
N LEU A 285 17.01 8.87 -2.23
CA LEU A 285 16.90 10.23 -2.77
C LEU A 285 17.44 10.30 -4.20
N GLU A 286 18.63 9.75 -4.46
CA GLU A 286 19.23 9.69 -5.80
C GLU A 286 18.29 9.00 -6.79
N LYS A 287 17.73 7.84 -6.41
CA LYS A 287 16.78 7.10 -7.25
C LYS A 287 15.48 7.89 -7.51
N THR A 288 14.95 8.55 -6.48
CA THR A 288 13.73 9.37 -6.61
C THR A 288 13.94 10.54 -7.55
N VAL A 289 15.11 11.18 -7.47
CA VAL A 289 15.50 12.25 -8.40
C VAL A 289 15.61 11.70 -9.82
N GLU A 290 16.30 10.58 -10.02
CA GLU A 290 16.44 9.94 -11.34
C GLU A 290 15.08 9.56 -11.97
N GLU A 291 14.17 8.99 -11.18
CA GLU A 291 12.81 8.66 -11.63
C GLU A 291 11.98 9.91 -11.93
N GLY A 292 12.13 10.97 -11.12
CA GLY A 292 11.55 12.28 -11.37
C GLY A 292 12.04 12.88 -12.68
N GLU A 293 13.36 12.86 -12.92
CA GLU A 293 13.97 13.33 -14.17
C GLU A 293 13.42 12.56 -15.39
N LYS A 294 13.35 11.22 -15.31
CA LYS A 294 12.78 10.38 -16.39
C LYS A 294 11.31 10.69 -16.66
N THR A 295 10.52 10.90 -15.60
CA THR A 295 9.10 11.22 -15.72
C THR A 295 8.90 12.54 -16.44
N ILE A 296 9.65 13.57 -16.05
CA ILE A 296 9.52 14.88 -16.69
C ILE A 296 10.03 14.82 -18.14
N ILE A 297 11.09 14.07 -18.45
CA ILE A 297 11.55 13.86 -19.84
C ILE A 297 10.42 13.24 -20.69
N ARG A 298 9.73 12.21 -20.18
CA ARG A 298 8.61 11.58 -20.89
C ARG A 298 7.45 12.55 -21.11
N GLU A 299 7.08 13.32 -20.09
CA GLU A 299 6.02 14.33 -20.20
C GLU A 299 6.40 15.42 -21.22
N VAL A 300 7.67 15.84 -21.24
CA VAL A 300 8.23 16.75 -22.24
C VAL A 300 8.12 16.17 -23.66
N GLU A 301 8.46 14.90 -23.87
CA GLU A 301 8.37 14.22 -25.16
C GLU A 301 6.90 14.04 -25.64
N GLU A 302 5.98 13.72 -24.73
CA GLU A 302 4.54 13.64 -25.03
C GLU A 302 3.98 15.01 -25.43
N ILE A 303 4.36 16.06 -24.70
CA ILE A 303 4.00 17.45 -25.04
C ILE A 303 4.61 17.87 -26.39
N GLU A 304 5.84 17.46 -26.72
CA GLU A 304 6.45 17.70 -28.04
C GLU A 304 5.70 16.99 -29.19
N GLY A 305 5.13 15.81 -28.92
CA GLY A 305 4.28 15.08 -29.86
C GLY A 305 2.94 15.76 -30.13
N GLU A 306 2.37 16.43 -29.12
CA GLU A 306 1.10 17.15 -29.21
C GLU A 306 1.25 18.60 -29.71
N LEU A 307 2.37 19.28 -29.42
CA LEU A 307 2.63 20.66 -29.80
C LEU A 307 3.64 20.75 -30.96
N GLY A 308 3.12 20.86 -32.17
CA GLY A 308 3.92 21.22 -33.34
C GLY A 308 4.72 22.52 -33.16
N LYS A 309 6.06 22.41 -33.02
CA LYS A 309 7.13 23.41 -33.25
C LYS A 309 7.00 24.85 -32.70
N THR A 310 6.01 25.20 -31.87
CA THR A 310 5.69 26.63 -31.62
C THR A 310 6.08 27.19 -30.23
N GLU A 311 6.59 26.38 -29.28
CA GLU A 311 6.95 26.89 -27.93
C GLU A 311 8.37 26.55 -27.45
N LYS A 312 9.40 26.90 -28.23
CA LYS A 312 10.82 26.75 -27.80
C LYS A 312 11.18 27.45 -26.48
N THR A 313 10.52 28.56 -26.14
CA THR A 313 10.85 29.40 -24.99
C THR A 313 10.47 28.79 -23.63
N PHE A 314 9.40 28.00 -23.57
CA PHE A 314 9.00 27.32 -22.33
C PHE A 314 9.94 26.15 -22.01
N PHE A 315 10.36 25.39 -23.05
CA PHE A 315 11.34 24.31 -22.93
C PHE A 315 12.74 24.78 -22.53
N GLU A 316 13.21 25.91 -23.08
CA GLU A 316 14.50 26.49 -22.66
C GLU A 316 14.48 26.88 -21.18
N THR A 317 13.37 27.43 -20.69
CA THR A 317 13.19 27.80 -19.27
C THR A 317 13.12 26.56 -18.36
N LEU A 318 12.43 25.49 -18.79
CA LEU A 318 12.39 24.22 -18.06
C LEU A 318 13.79 23.58 -17.98
N MET A 319 14.50 23.48 -19.12
CA MET A 319 15.87 22.95 -19.21
C MET A 319 16.88 23.74 -18.37
N GLU A 320 16.68 25.04 -18.21
CA GLU A 320 17.53 25.87 -17.34
C GLU A 320 17.24 25.62 -15.86
N GLY A 321 15.96 25.46 -15.49
CA GLY A 321 15.56 25.00 -14.15
C GLY A 321 16.09 23.60 -13.79
N PHE A 322 16.15 22.68 -14.76
CA PHE A 322 16.76 21.35 -14.60
C PHE A 322 18.26 21.42 -14.29
N LYS A 323 18.99 22.32 -14.96
CA LYS A 323 20.43 22.52 -14.69
C LYS A 323 20.70 23.14 -13.33
N GLU A 324 19.76 23.90 -12.78
CA GLU A 324 19.85 24.39 -11.40
C GLU A 324 19.56 23.28 -10.38
N LEU A 325 18.50 22.47 -10.58
CA LEU A 325 18.19 21.35 -9.68
C LEU A 325 19.32 20.32 -9.57
N ARG A 326 19.94 19.94 -10.70
CA ARG A 326 21.13 19.06 -10.70
C ARG A 326 22.33 19.65 -9.96
N LYS A 327 22.51 20.98 -10.02
CA LYS A 327 23.58 21.66 -9.27
C LYS A 327 23.26 21.71 -7.79
N ASP A 328 22.00 21.88 -7.42
CA ASP A 328 21.55 21.90 -6.03
C ASP A 328 21.64 20.50 -5.39
N GLU A 329 21.37 19.43 -6.15
CA GLU A 329 21.63 18.05 -5.73
C GLU A 329 23.13 17.78 -5.50
N GLU A 330 23.97 18.12 -6.48
CA GLU A 330 25.44 18.00 -6.34
C GLU A 330 25.99 18.86 -5.20
N TYR A 331 25.34 19.99 -4.87
CA TYR A 331 25.71 20.87 -3.78
C TYR A 331 25.25 20.32 -2.42
N PHE A 332 24.03 19.80 -2.33
CA PHE A 332 23.49 19.16 -1.14
C PHE A 332 24.30 17.91 -0.75
N LEU A 333 24.63 17.06 -1.73
CA LEU A 333 25.47 15.88 -1.54
C LEU A 333 26.95 16.22 -1.22
N LYS A 334 27.45 17.39 -1.66
CA LYS A 334 28.78 17.89 -1.30
C LYS A 334 28.85 18.60 0.06
N GLU A 335 27.75 19.23 0.50
CA GLU A 335 27.68 19.91 1.79
C GLU A 335 27.48 18.95 2.96
N LEU A 336 26.93 17.75 2.73
CA LEU A 336 26.91 16.68 3.74
C LEU A 336 28.33 16.12 3.91
N SER A 337 28.92 16.29 5.09
CA SER A 337 30.20 15.68 5.42
C SER A 337 30.08 14.16 5.47
N LYS A 338 31.20 13.45 5.27
CA LYS A 338 31.24 11.98 5.34
C LYS A 338 30.73 11.46 6.70
N GLU A 339 30.98 12.21 7.77
CA GLU A 339 30.51 11.92 9.12
C GLU A 339 28.99 12.13 9.28
N GLU A 340 28.39 13.10 8.60
CA GLU A 340 26.92 13.32 8.61
C GLU A 340 26.18 12.28 7.78
N MET A 341 26.75 11.85 6.64
CA MET A 341 26.21 10.72 5.86
C MET A 341 26.30 9.40 6.64
N ASP A 342 27.42 9.15 7.32
CA ASP A 342 27.58 7.97 8.17
C ASP A 342 26.61 8.01 9.37
N LEU A 343 26.39 9.18 9.99
CA LEU A 343 25.41 9.38 11.08
C LEU A 343 23.96 9.16 10.61
N LEU A 344 23.59 9.68 9.43
CA LEU A 344 22.27 9.46 8.82
C LEU A 344 22.04 7.99 8.47
N SER A 345 23.09 7.28 8.06
CA SER A 345 23.05 5.84 7.77
C SER A 345 22.91 4.98 9.04
N GLU A 346 23.55 5.38 10.16
CA GLU A 346 23.46 4.68 11.44
C GLU A 346 22.14 4.92 12.17
N LEU A 347 21.56 6.12 12.06
CA LEU A 347 20.39 6.52 12.85
C LEU A 347 19.03 6.01 12.31
N LYS A 348 18.97 5.43 11.09
CA LYS A 348 17.74 4.91 10.47
C LYS A 348 16.54 5.88 10.57
N MET A 349 16.78 7.17 10.41
CA MET A 349 15.77 8.21 10.66
C MET A 349 14.81 8.35 9.50
N GLU A 350 13.54 8.63 9.80
CA GLU A 350 12.55 8.99 8.79
C GLU A 350 12.80 10.41 8.26
N ALA A 351 12.38 10.70 7.02
CA ALA A 351 12.54 12.01 6.39
C ALA A 351 11.99 13.17 7.25
N SER A 352 10.94 12.91 8.03
CA SER A 352 10.33 13.89 8.95
C SER A 352 11.22 14.26 10.15
N GLU A 353 12.18 13.42 10.51
CA GLU A 353 13.11 13.64 11.62
C GLU A 353 14.39 14.33 11.16
N VAL A 354 14.82 14.07 9.92
CA VAL A 354 15.92 14.78 9.25
C VAL A 354 15.57 16.27 9.10
N GLU A 355 14.33 16.59 8.72
CA GLU A 355 13.85 17.98 8.63
C GLU A 355 13.90 18.70 9.99
N LYS A 356 13.62 18.00 11.10
CA LYS A 356 13.72 18.56 12.46
C LYS A 356 15.17 18.82 12.88
N LEU A 357 16.10 17.96 12.45
CA LEU A 357 17.52 18.04 12.82
C LEU A 357 18.26 19.12 12.02
N PHE A 358 18.07 19.14 10.70
CA PHE A 358 18.80 20.00 9.77
C PHE A 358 18.04 21.25 9.32
N GLY A 359 16.72 21.33 9.55
CA GLY A 359 15.90 22.51 9.22
C GLY A 359 16.27 23.80 9.99
N ARG A 360 17.21 23.73 10.94
CA ARG A 360 17.79 24.89 11.63
C ARG A 360 19.20 25.26 11.15
N ALA A 361 19.83 24.45 10.29
CA ALA A 361 21.24 24.60 9.92
C ALA A 361 21.46 25.34 8.60
N LEU A 362 20.44 25.53 7.74
CA LEU A 362 20.60 26.33 6.52
C LEU A 362 20.58 27.83 6.86
N PRO A 363 21.71 28.56 6.72
CA PRO A 363 21.71 29.99 6.92
C PRO A 363 20.98 30.62 5.74
N LEU A 364 19.80 31.19 6.02
CA LEU A 364 19.08 32.07 5.10
C LEU A 364 19.97 33.25 4.69
N ARG A 365 20.70 33.10 3.57
CA ARG A 365 21.32 34.24 2.88
C ARG A 365 20.20 35.10 2.32
N LYS A 366 20.00 36.26 2.96
CA LYS A 366 19.16 37.35 2.46
C LYS A 366 19.64 37.74 1.05
N LEU A 367 18.84 37.43 0.03
CA LEU A 367 18.94 38.11 -1.25
C LEU A 367 18.33 39.50 -1.11
N ARG A 368 19.07 40.49 -1.60
CA ARG A 368 18.77 41.91 -1.61
C ARG A 368 18.51 42.33 -3.04
#